data_AF-A0A1K1M4S5-F1
#
_entry.id   AF-A0A1K1M4S5-F1
#
_cell.length_a   1.000
_cell.length_b   1.000
_cell.length_c   1.000
_cell.angle_alpha   90.00
_cell.angle_beta   90.00
_cell.angle_gamma   90.00
#
_symmetry.space_group_name_H-M   'P 1'
#
loop_
_entity.id
_entity.type
_entity.pdbx_description
1 polymer ?
#
loop_
_entity_poly.entity_id
_entity_poly.type
_entity_poly.pdbx_seq_one_letter_code
_entity_poly.pdbx_strand_id
1 'polypeptide(L)'
;MKKVKLSLCGILLSMSLLFSLSNISEASVETFNAKGEYTVSKKETIQQAEDAAFSEALRSISEQVGVLVSSNTQVKNSKVTHDEIITISRNLIKVISKKFDRSVTSAGDIHITAYVTGSVDSDVVISEIKQSSNKHSSSQPPQNTHRGNIKQSAEQSRNNNSSSEYENALQQAQNYSDQAHLSKKGLLRQLLYVGFSKEISTSAIENIDVDWKNNALEKANVYLLHGYFSKKGIYRQLFSPSEGFTHEEALYAMNNVSADWNAHALGKAEQYQLMGLSKNAIHRQLLYEGFTKDEARYAISKL
;
A
#
# COMPACT_ATOMS: atom_id res chain seq x y z
N MET A 1 12.66 -34.97 -71.22
CA MET A 1 11.21 -34.74 -71.08
C MET A 1 10.88 -34.65 -69.58
N LYS A 2 9.89 -33.84 -69.18
CA LYS A 2 9.32 -33.72 -67.80
C LYS A 2 10.32 -33.24 -66.71
N LYS A 3 9.93 -32.43 -65.73
CA LYS A 3 8.90 -31.36 -65.70
C LYS A 3 9.27 -30.41 -64.54
N VAL A 4 9.25 -29.10 -64.76
CA VAL A 4 9.53 -28.10 -63.70
C VAL A 4 8.37 -28.05 -62.69
N LYS A 5 8.69 -27.87 -61.41
CA LYS A 5 7.80 -27.23 -60.42
C LYS A 5 8.58 -26.16 -59.66
N LEU A 6 7.94 -25.01 -59.47
CA LEU A 6 8.52 -23.80 -58.88
C LEU A 6 7.63 -23.37 -57.70
N SER A 7 8.21 -23.13 -56.53
CA SER A 7 7.62 -22.41 -55.38
C SER A 7 8.78 -22.20 -54.38
N LEU A 8 9.42 -21.02 -54.19
CA LEU A 8 9.00 -19.61 -54.05
C LEU A 8 8.76 -19.23 -52.56
N CYS A 9 9.39 -18.11 -52.15
CA CYS A 9 9.59 -17.61 -50.78
C CYS A 9 10.45 -18.54 -49.87
N GLY A 10 11.33 -18.05 -48.99
CA GLY A 10 11.63 -16.67 -48.53
C GLY A 10 11.59 -16.62 -46.99
N ILE A 11 12.44 -15.88 -46.25
CA ILE A 11 13.40 -14.81 -46.61
C ILE A 11 14.67 -14.93 -45.75
N LEU A 12 15.82 -14.76 -46.42
CA LEU A 12 17.16 -14.30 -45.98
C LEU A 12 17.49 -14.15 -44.48
N LEU A 13 18.60 -14.78 -44.08
CA LEU A 13 19.58 -14.14 -43.19
C LEU A 13 20.04 -12.81 -43.80
N SER A 14 20.12 -11.75 -43.00
CA SER A 14 20.96 -10.58 -43.32
C SER A 14 21.56 -10.00 -42.04
N MET A 15 22.74 -9.40 -42.15
CA MET A 15 23.58 -9.00 -41.02
C MET A 15 24.07 -7.57 -41.26
N SER A 16 23.97 -6.74 -40.21
CA SER A 16 24.43 -5.35 -40.13
C SER A 16 23.69 -4.33 -40.99
N LEU A 17 23.12 -3.31 -40.33
CA LEU A 17 23.49 -1.92 -40.65
C LEU A 17 23.41 -1.05 -39.39
N LEU A 18 24.33 -0.09 -39.27
CA LEU A 18 24.30 0.91 -38.20
C LEU A 18 23.24 1.96 -38.51
N PHE A 19 22.23 2.08 -37.65
CA PHE A 19 21.40 3.28 -37.54
C PHE A 19 21.62 3.92 -36.18
N SER A 20 22.53 4.90 -36.14
CA SER A 20 22.66 5.83 -35.03
C SER A 20 21.49 6.83 -35.07
N LEU A 21 20.35 6.45 -34.51
CA LEU A 21 19.18 7.32 -34.34
C LEU A 21 18.81 7.42 -32.86
N SER A 22 18.98 8.63 -32.34
CA SER A 22 18.28 9.24 -31.20
C SER A 22 18.09 8.42 -29.92
N ASN A 23 18.70 8.89 -28.83
CA ASN A 23 18.21 8.62 -27.48
C ASN A 23 16.78 9.19 -27.34
N ILE A 24 15.75 8.38 -27.53
CA ILE A 24 14.38 8.74 -27.16
C ILE A 24 14.22 8.44 -25.66
N SER A 25 14.00 9.50 -24.88
CA SER A 25 13.82 9.41 -23.43
C SER A 25 12.41 8.93 -23.08
N GLU A 26 12.14 7.65 -23.32
CA GLU A 26 10.83 7.01 -23.07
C GLU A 26 10.67 6.51 -21.60
N ALA A 27 11.63 6.84 -20.73
CA ALA A 27 11.75 6.31 -19.37
C ALA A 27 10.91 7.04 -18.29
N SER A 28 10.17 8.10 -18.63
CA SER A 28 9.32 8.85 -17.67
C SER A 28 7.94 8.20 -17.46
N VAL A 29 7.41 7.51 -18.47
CA VAL A 29 6.03 6.98 -18.49
C VAL A 29 5.98 5.54 -17.97
N GLU A 30 5.66 5.37 -16.70
CA GLU A 30 5.47 4.05 -16.09
C GLU A 30 4.01 3.59 -16.18
N THR A 31 3.80 2.27 -16.20
CA THR A 31 2.47 1.64 -16.28
C THR A 31 2.21 0.78 -15.05
N PHE A 32 1.10 1.06 -14.37
CA PHE A 32 0.69 0.46 -13.12
C PHE A 32 -0.58 -0.37 -13.32
N ASN A 33 -0.70 -1.43 -12.52
CA ASN A 33 -1.91 -2.23 -12.43
C ASN A 33 -2.38 -2.25 -10.98
N ALA A 34 -3.69 -2.17 -10.77
CA ALA A 34 -4.30 -2.30 -9.46
C ALA A 34 -5.64 -3.02 -9.54
N LYS A 35 -6.05 -3.60 -8.41
CA LYS A 35 -7.45 -3.95 -8.14
C LYS A 35 -8.02 -2.99 -7.10
N GLY A 36 -9.31 -2.69 -7.21
CA GLY A 36 -10.12 -2.05 -6.18
C GLY A 36 -11.36 -2.88 -5.93
N GLU A 37 -11.76 -3.04 -4.67
CA GLU A 37 -12.81 -3.96 -4.25
C GLU A 37 -13.87 -3.22 -3.43
N TYR A 38 -15.14 -3.52 -3.71
CA TYR A 38 -16.28 -2.84 -3.10
C TYR A 38 -17.45 -3.81 -2.84
N THR A 39 -18.30 -3.50 -1.87
CA THR A 39 -19.53 -4.24 -1.56
C THR A 39 -20.72 -3.31 -1.77
N VAL A 40 -21.66 -3.70 -2.63
CA VAL A 40 -22.85 -2.89 -2.94
C VAL A 40 -23.76 -2.81 -1.71
N SER A 41 -24.00 -1.60 -1.19
CA SER A 41 -24.96 -1.37 -0.12
C SER A 41 -26.40 -1.32 -0.64
N LYS A 42 -27.37 -1.53 0.25
CA LYS A 42 -28.82 -1.59 -0.06
C LYS A 42 -29.45 -0.25 -0.50
N LYS A 43 -28.64 0.78 -0.81
CA LYS A 43 -29.08 2.15 -1.13
C LYS A 43 -28.43 2.76 -2.39
N GLU A 44 -27.54 2.03 -3.06
CA GLU A 44 -26.80 2.55 -4.23
C GLU A 44 -27.01 1.71 -5.49
N THR A 45 -26.68 2.28 -6.64
CA THR A 45 -26.71 1.59 -7.93
C THR A 45 -25.41 0.83 -8.18
N ILE A 46 -25.48 -0.19 -9.04
CA ILE A 46 -24.29 -0.93 -9.48
C ILE A 46 -23.25 0.00 -10.13
N GLN A 47 -23.67 1.06 -10.82
CA GLN A 47 -22.75 2.05 -11.40
C GLN A 47 -21.95 2.79 -10.30
N GLN A 48 -22.61 3.25 -9.23
CA GLN A 48 -21.93 3.92 -8.11
C GLN A 48 -20.94 2.98 -7.41
N ALA A 49 -21.27 1.69 -7.29
CA ALA A 49 -20.38 0.68 -6.75
C ALA A 49 -19.19 0.33 -7.69
N GLU A 50 -19.40 0.36 -9.01
CA GLU A 50 -18.30 0.25 -9.99
C GLU A 50 -17.40 1.49 -9.96
N ASP A 51 -17.96 2.69 -9.85
CA ASP A 51 -17.20 3.93 -9.71
C ASP A 51 -16.44 3.99 -8.37
N ALA A 52 -16.98 3.40 -7.30
CA ALA A 52 -16.29 3.25 -6.02
C ALA A 52 -15.12 2.24 -6.09
N ALA A 53 -15.34 1.05 -6.66
CA ALA A 53 -14.27 0.07 -6.89
C ALA A 53 -13.18 0.62 -7.82
N PHE A 54 -13.57 1.36 -8.86
CA PHE A 54 -12.65 2.05 -9.78
C PHE A 54 -11.86 3.17 -9.09
N SER A 55 -12.52 3.96 -8.23
CA SER A 55 -11.88 4.98 -7.39
C SER A 55 -10.81 4.38 -6.46
N GLU A 56 -11.07 3.20 -5.89
CA GLU A 56 -10.12 2.48 -5.04
C GLU A 56 -8.93 1.93 -5.84
N ALA A 57 -9.17 1.38 -7.04
CA ALA A 57 -8.10 0.96 -7.94
C ALA A 57 -7.20 2.14 -8.36
N LEU A 58 -7.80 3.31 -8.68
CA LEU A 58 -7.05 4.54 -8.95
C LEU A 58 -6.28 5.06 -7.74
N ARG A 59 -6.84 4.93 -6.52
CA ARG A 59 -6.14 5.26 -5.27
C ARG A 59 -4.88 4.41 -5.12
N SER A 60 -4.99 3.10 -5.33
CA SER A 60 -3.86 2.17 -5.29
C SER A 60 -2.79 2.41 -6.38
N ILE A 61 -3.17 2.87 -7.59
CA ILE A 61 -2.19 3.34 -8.59
C ILE A 61 -1.51 4.62 -8.10
N SER A 62 -2.27 5.59 -7.56
CA SER A 62 -1.75 6.86 -7.07
C SER A 62 -0.74 6.67 -5.92
N GLU A 63 -0.97 5.68 -5.06
CA GLU A 63 -0.03 5.26 -4.01
C GLU A 63 1.26 4.66 -4.57
N GLN A 64 1.16 3.80 -5.61
CA GLN A 64 2.34 3.23 -6.28
C GLN A 64 3.19 4.31 -6.96
N VAL A 65 2.55 5.27 -7.63
CA VAL A 65 3.18 6.46 -8.21
C VAL A 65 3.84 7.31 -7.13
N GLY A 66 3.15 7.55 -6.01
CA GLY A 66 3.71 8.30 -4.88
C GLY A 66 4.98 7.67 -4.31
N VAL A 67 5.05 6.33 -4.21
CA VAL A 67 6.26 5.60 -3.81
C VAL A 67 7.40 5.79 -4.83
N LEU A 68 7.12 5.64 -6.13
CA LEU A 68 8.10 5.84 -7.20
C LEU A 68 8.69 7.25 -7.15
N VAL A 69 7.83 8.26 -7.17
CA VAL A 69 8.20 9.68 -7.16
C VAL A 69 8.99 10.04 -5.89
N SER A 70 8.57 9.54 -4.72
CA SER A 70 9.31 9.74 -3.46
C SER A 70 10.68 9.05 -3.44
N SER A 71 10.86 7.97 -4.20
CA SER A 71 12.17 7.29 -4.32
C SER A 71 13.12 7.97 -5.32
N ASN A 72 12.58 8.61 -6.36
CA ASN A 72 13.36 9.30 -7.39
C ASN A 72 13.68 10.77 -7.06
N THR A 73 12.91 11.39 -6.16
CA THR A 73 13.15 12.78 -5.74
C THR A 73 13.88 12.88 -4.40
N GLN A 74 15.06 13.48 -4.41
CA GLN A 74 15.72 13.97 -3.19
C GLN A 74 14.97 15.22 -2.66
N VAL A 75 13.76 15.05 -2.13
CA VAL A 75 12.98 16.15 -1.54
C VAL A 75 13.59 16.56 -0.20
N LYS A 76 14.67 17.34 -0.26
CA LYS A 76 15.08 18.15 0.89
C LYS A 76 13.97 19.16 1.18
N ASN A 77 13.56 19.21 2.45
CA ASN A 77 12.47 20.02 3.01
C ASN A 77 11.07 19.46 2.69
N SER A 78 10.55 18.64 3.60
CA SER A 78 9.22 18.03 3.57
C SER A 78 8.11 19.09 3.63
N LYS A 79 7.57 19.44 2.46
CA LYS A 79 6.53 20.50 2.33
C LYS A 79 5.32 20.11 1.48
N VAL A 80 5.19 18.84 1.12
CA VAL A 80 4.04 18.27 0.39
C VAL A 80 3.54 17.05 1.17
N THR A 81 2.23 16.95 1.36
CA THR A 81 1.62 15.83 2.10
C THR A 81 1.45 14.59 1.22
N HIS A 82 1.20 13.43 1.84
CA HIS A 82 0.87 12.23 1.09
C HIS A 82 -0.44 12.39 0.30
N ASP A 83 -1.44 13.06 0.86
CA ASP A 83 -2.72 13.31 0.21
C ASP A 83 -2.59 14.26 -0.99
N GLU A 84 -1.68 15.24 -0.95
CA GLU A 84 -1.32 16.06 -2.12
C GLU A 84 -0.66 15.18 -3.20
N ILE A 85 0.29 14.31 -2.83
CA ILE A 85 0.95 13.39 -3.78
C ILE A 85 -0.07 12.43 -4.40
N ILE A 86 -0.98 11.84 -3.63
CA ILE A 86 -2.08 11.01 -4.13
C ILE A 86 -2.97 11.83 -5.08
N THR A 87 -3.38 13.02 -4.69
CA THR A 87 -4.32 13.84 -5.47
C THR A 87 -3.73 14.26 -6.81
N ILE A 88 -2.47 14.73 -6.80
CA ILE A 88 -1.71 15.10 -8.00
C ILE A 88 -1.51 13.87 -8.90
N SER A 89 -1.05 12.75 -8.33
CA SER A 89 -0.87 11.49 -9.07
C SER A 89 -2.17 11.03 -9.71
N ARG A 90 -3.28 11.03 -8.95
CA ARG A 90 -4.61 10.60 -9.39
C ARG A 90 -5.12 11.39 -10.58
N ASN A 91 -4.89 12.70 -10.58
CA ASN A 91 -5.27 13.60 -11.69
C ASN A 91 -4.40 13.41 -12.94
N LEU A 92 -3.23 12.78 -12.82
CA LEU A 92 -2.26 12.55 -13.89
C LEU A 92 -2.25 11.09 -14.42
N ILE A 93 -3.04 10.18 -13.83
CA ILE A 93 -3.24 8.83 -14.35
C ILE A 93 -4.01 8.86 -15.68
N LYS A 94 -3.35 8.43 -16.75
CA LYS A 94 -3.98 8.08 -18.03
C LYS A 94 -4.47 6.64 -17.95
N VAL A 95 -5.77 6.44 -17.85
CA VAL A 95 -6.37 5.10 -17.75
C VAL A 95 -6.28 4.41 -19.11
N ILE A 96 -5.48 3.34 -19.18
CA ILE A 96 -5.29 2.52 -20.38
C ILE A 96 -6.40 1.48 -20.49
N SER A 97 -6.75 0.82 -19.38
CA SER A 97 -7.80 -0.19 -19.35
C SER A 97 -8.55 -0.17 -18.03
N LYS A 98 -9.84 -0.55 -18.07
CA LYS A 98 -10.61 -0.93 -16.88
C LYS A 98 -11.53 -2.11 -17.19
N LYS A 99 -11.60 -3.07 -16.28
CA LYS A 99 -12.52 -4.22 -16.31
C LYS A 99 -13.20 -4.33 -14.95
N PHE A 100 -14.49 -4.68 -14.92
CA PHE A 100 -15.19 -5.01 -13.70
C PHE A 100 -15.57 -6.50 -13.72
N ASP A 101 -15.26 -7.22 -12.65
CA ASP A 101 -15.88 -8.50 -12.33
C ASP A 101 -16.86 -8.29 -11.17
N ARG A 102 -17.97 -9.03 -11.19
CA ARG A 102 -19.02 -8.96 -10.17
C ARG A 102 -19.25 -10.37 -9.60
N SER A 103 -19.40 -10.46 -8.29
CA SER A 103 -19.67 -11.73 -7.59
C SER A 103 -20.77 -11.53 -6.54
N VAL A 104 -21.30 -12.63 -6.01
CA VAL A 104 -22.26 -12.62 -4.90
C VAL A 104 -21.65 -13.38 -3.73
N THR A 105 -21.64 -12.77 -2.57
CA THR A 105 -21.13 -13.38 -1.32
C THR A 105 -22.06 -14.48 -0.81
N SER A 106 -21.57 -15.30 0.13
CA SER A 106 -22.40 -16.24 0.89
C SER A 106 -23.51 -15.56 1.72
N ALA A 107 -23.43 -14.23 1.93
CA ALA A 107 -24.46 -13.42 2.58
C ALA A 107 -25.52 -12.87 1.60
N GLY A 108 -25.32 -13.03 0.29
CA GLY A 108 -26.19 -12.47 -0.76
C GLY A 108 -25.82 -11.05 -1.20
N ASP A 109 -24.89 -10.38 -0.51
CA ASP A 109 -24.39 -9.06 -0.92
C ASP A 109 -23.55 -9.17 -2.20
N ILE A 110 -23.70 -8.19 -3.10
CA ILE A 110 -22.96 -8.11 -4.37
C ILE A 110 -21.57 -7.51 -4.10
N HIS A 111 -20.53 -8.18 -4.55
CA HIS A 111 -19.16 -7.67 -4.60
C HIS A 111 -18.79 -7.24 -6.02
N ILE A 112 -17.96 -6.20 -6.10
CA ILE A 112 -17.41 -5.69 -7.37
C ILE A 112 -15.89 -5.58 -7.22
N THR A 113 -15.16 -6.12 -8.19
CA THR A 113 -13.71 -5.98 -8.32
C THR A 113 -13.41 -5.23 -9.61
N ALA A 114 -12.88 -4.01 -9.48
CA ALA A 114 -12.36 -3.23 -10.59
C ALA A 114 -10.88 -3.56 -10.80
N TYR A 115 -10.51 -3.99 -12.00
CA TYR A 115 -9.12 -4.12 -12.44
C TYR A 115 -8.81 -2.94 -13.34
N VAL A 116 -7.74 -2.20 -13.03
CA VAL A 116 -7.37 -0.97 -13.76
C VAL A 116 -5.90 -1.02 -14.15
N THR A 117 -5.62 -0.73 -15.42
CA THR A 117 -4.29 -0.39 -15.92
C THR A 117 -4.24 1.10 -16.20
N GLY A 118 -3.28 1.80 -15.60
CA GLY A 118 -3.07 3.23 -15.84
C GLY A 118 -1.59 3.55 -16.05
N SER A 119 -1.28 4.49 -16.92
CA SER A 119 0.07 5.04 -17.06
C SER A 119 0.17 6.46 -16.52
N VAL A 120 1.37 6.80 -16.05
CA VAL A 120 1.70 8.10 -15.47
C VAL A 120 3.08 8.53 -15.96
N ASP A 121 3.18 9.79 -16.39
CA ASP A 121 4.49 10.42 -16.58
C ASP A 121 5.00 10.92 -15.22
N SER A 122 6.07 10.29 -14.74
CA SER A 122 6.63 10.53 -13.43
C SER A 122 7.30 11.90 -13.31
N ASP A 123 7.88 12.42 -14.40
CA ASP A 123 8.51 13.74 -14.41
C ASP A 123 7.45 14.85 -14.38
N VAL A 124 6.29 14.63 -15.03
CA VAL A 124 5.13 15.52 -14.91
C VAL A 124 4.62 15.55 -13.47
N VAL A 125 4.42 14.39 -12.81
CA VAL A 125 4.01 14.34 -11.39
C VAL A 125 5.03 15.04 -10.48
N ILE A 126 6.33 14.82 -10.71
CA ILE A 126 7.42 15.50 -9.99
C ILE A 126 7.35 17.03 -10.18
N SER A 127 7.00 17.50 -11.39
CA SER A 127 6.88 18.94 -11.68
C SER A 127 5.67 19.58 -10.98
N GLU A 128 4.54 18.89 -10.92
CA GLU A 128 3.30 19.40 -10.31
C GLU A 128 3.37 19.41 -8.77
N ILE A 129 4.02 18.41 -8.18
CA ILE A 129 4.39 18.37 -6.75
C ILE A 129 5.28 19.56 -6.37
N LYS A 130 6.29 19.88 -7.20
CA LYS A 130 7.17 21.04 -6.99
C LYS A 130 6.44 22.37 -7.12
N GLN A 131 5.45 22.48 -8.00
CA GLN A 131 4.62 23.68 -8.14
C GLN A 131 3.65 23.86 -6.96
N SER A 132 3.07 22.76 -6.47
CA SER A 132 2.13 22.77 -5.34
C SER A 132 2.78 23.14 -4.01
N SER A 133 4.00 22.65 -3.75
CA SER A 133 4.76 22.92 -2.51
C SER A 133 5.02 24.41 -2.22
N ASN A 134 5.04 25.25 -3.27
CA ASN A 134 5.21 26.70 -3.16
C ASN A 134 3.93 27.46 -2.80
N LYS A 135 2.75 26.82 -2.80
CA LYS A 135 1.45 27.47 -2.51
C LYS A 135 1.00 27.30 -1.05
N HIS A 136 1.33 26.20 -0.38
CA HIS A 136 0.91 25.94 1.00
C HIS A 136 1.83 26.64 2.03
N SER A 137 1.47 27.85 2.47
CA SER A 137 2.13 28.56 3.59
C SER A 137 1.22 29.57 4.32
N SER A 138 -0.03 29.18 4.65
CA SER A 138 -0.91 29.94 5.55
C SER A 138 -2.05 29.10 6.17
N SER A 139 -2.49 29.51 7.37
CA SER A 139 -3.74 29.16 8.12
C SER A 139 -3.97 27.76 8.75
N GLN A 140 -4.12 27.77 10.08
CA GLN A 140 -5.09 27.00 10.92
C GLN A 140 -6.15 28.03 11.46
N PRO A 141 -7.06 27.80 12.45
CA PRO A 141 -7.54 26.60 13.21
C PRO A 141 -9.11 26.48 13.05
N PRO A 142 -10.02 26.11 14.01
CA PRO A 142 -9.97 25.47 15.36
C PRO A 142 -11.02 24.33 15.58
N GLN A 143 -11.41 24.05 16.83
CA GLN A 143 -12.56 23.21 17.29
C GLN A 143 -13.52 24.00 18.20
N ASN A 144 -14.78 23.53 18.42
CA ASN A 144 -15.45 23.51 19.75
C ASN A 144 -16.75 22.64 19.83
N THR A 145 -17.43 22.61 21.00
CA THR A 145 -18.52 21.69 21.44
C THR A 145 -19.77 22.47 21.98
N HIS A 146 -20.85 21.99 22.65
CA HIS A 146 -21.25 20.76 23.40
C HIS A 146 -22.81 20.71 23.63
N ARG A 147 -23.34 19.67 24.34
CA ARG A 147 -24.58 19.62 25.20
C ARG A 147 -25.94 19.26 24.53
N GLY A 148 -26.86 18.45 25.10
CA GLY A 148 -26.79 17.49 26.23
C GLY A 148 -28.17 17.10 26.87
N ASN A 149 -28.25 15.90 27.51
CA ASN A 149 -29.27 15.42 28.49
C ASN A 149 -30.75 15.16 28.00
N ILE A 150 -31.64 14.31 28.60
CA ILE A 150 -31.73 13.52 29.87
C ILE A 150 -32.49 12.18 29.62
N LYS A 151 -32.10 11.01 30.20
CA LYS A 151 -32.98 9.83 30.39
C LYS A 151 -32.68 8.89 31.60
N GLN A 152 -32.03 9.39 32.66
CA GLN A 152 -31.65 8.62 33.85
C GLN A 152 -32.83 7.89 34.54
N SER A 153 -32.75 6.56 34.60
CA SER A 153 -33.27 5.67 35.66
C SER A 153 -33.11 4.21 35.22
N ALA A 154 -33.78 3.82 34.12
CA ALA A 154 -33.58 2.52 33.47
C ALA A 154 -32.20 2.39 32.80
N GLU A 155 -31.53 3.50 32.55
CA GLU A 155 -30.17 3.54 31.98
C GLU A 155 -29.11 3.01 32.95
N GLN A 156 -29.20 3.25 34.27
CA GLN A 156 -28.05 3.04 35.18
C GLN A 156 -27.56 1.59 35.26
N SER A 157 -28.42 0.57 35.12
CA SER A 157 -27.98 -0.83 35.07
C SER A 157 -27.31 -1.23 33.75
N ARG A 158 -27.74 -0.64 32.61
CA ARG A 158 -27.07 -0.83 31.31
C ARG A 158 -25.83 0.04 31.15
N ASN A 159 -25.84 1.23 31.73
CA ASN A 159 -24.76 2.21 31.62
C ASN A 159 -23.58 1.84 32.52
N ASN A 160 -23.82 1.23 33.70
CA ASN A 160 -22.74 0.63 34.48
C ASN A 160 -22.06 -0.51 33.71
N ASN A 161 -22.82 -1.40 33.07
CA ASN A 161 -22.24 -2.44 32.20
C ASN A 161 -21.50 -1.81 31.01
N SER A 162 -22.12 -0.91 30.25
CA SER A 162 -21.48 -0.26 29.09
C SER A 162 -20.25 0.56 29.46
N SER A 163 -20.19 1.15 30.67
CA SER A 163 -19.00 1.82 31.19
C SER A 163 -17.91 0.81 31.52
N SER A 164 -18.23 -0.30 32.18
CA SER A 164 -17.25 -1.36 32.45
C SER A 164 -16.74 -2.06 31.18
N GLU A 165 -17.60 -2.27 30.18
CA GLU A 165 -17.23 -2.78 28.86
C GLU A 165 -16.35 -1.78 28.09
N TYR A 166 -16.61 -0.47 28.22
CA TYR A 166 -15.75 0.58 27.67
C TYR A 166 -14.37 0.64 28.33
N GLU A 167 -14.28 0.63 29.67
CA GLU A 167 -12.99 0.61 30.37
C GLU A 167 -12.18 -0.66 30.05
N ASN A 168 -12.86 -1.82 29.97
CA ASN A 168 -12.24 -3.07 29.53
C ASN A 168 -11.74 -2.99 28.08
N ALA A 169 -12.50 -2.36 27.17
CA ALA A 169 -12.08 -2.15 25.78
C ALA A 169 -10.90 -1.17 25.68
N LEU A 170 -10.90 -0.10 26.47
CA LEU A 170 -9.82 0.88 26.57
C LEU A 170 -8.52 0.21 27.02
N GLN A 171 -8.57 -0.55 28.12
CA GLN A 171 -7.43 -1.30 28.64
C GLN A 171 -6.91 -2.34 27.63
N GLN A 172 -7.80 -3.09 26.97
CA GLN A 172 -7.39 -4.05 25.95
C GLN A 172 -6.80 -3.36 24.71
N ALA A 173 -7.32 -2.21 24.30
CA ALA A 173 -6.77 -1.44 23.19
C ALA A 173 -5.34 -0.95 23.49
N GLN A 174 -5.09 -0.49 24.72
CA GLN A 174 -3.75 -0.14 25.19
C GLN A 174 -2.83 -1.38 25.22
N ASN A 175 -3.26 -2.50 25.83
CA ASN A 175 -2.48 -3.74 25.89
C ASN A 175 -2.05 -4.22 24.48
N TYR A 176 -2.96 -4.18 23.49
CA TYR A 176 -2.66 -4.58 22.11
C TYR A 176 -1.82 -3.55 21.34
N SER A 177 -1.84 -2.27 21.74
CA SER A 177 -0.89 -1.27 21.26
C SER A 177 0.51 -1.58 21.79
N ASP A 178 0.64 -1.76 23.11
CA ASP A 178 1.92 -1.83 23.80
C ASP A 178 2.64 -3.17 23.57
N GLN A 179 1.90 -4.28 23.45
CA GLN A 179 2.48 -5.64 23.33
C GLN A 179 2.54 -6.17 21.89
N ALA A 180 1.63 -5.72 21.02
CA ALA A 180 1.50 -6.24 19.66
C ALA A 180 1.65 -5.16 18.57
N HIS A 181 1.86 -3.91 18.97
CA HIS A 181 2.11 -2.75 18.10
C HIS A 181 1.11 -2.68 16.95
N LEU A 182 -0.19 -2.77 17.26
CA LEU A 182 -1.23 -2.76 16.24
C LEU A 182 -1.50 -1.34 15.74
N SER A 183 -1.83 -1.24 14.45
CA SER A 183 -2.39 -0.01 13.86
C SER A 183 -3.79 0.28 14.41
N LYS A 184 -4.31 1.49 14.20
CA LYS A 184 -5.68 1.86 14.58
C LYS A 184 -6.75 0.92 13.94
N LYS A 185 -6.49 0.41 12.73
CA LYS A 185 -7.34 -0.60 12.07
C LYS A 185 -7.13 -2.01 12.62
N GLY A 186 -5.90 -2.35 13.03
CA GLY A 186 -5.55 -3.62 13.67
C GLY A 186 -6.24 -3.78 15.01
N LEU A 187 -6.19 -2.76 15.87
CA LEU A 187 -6.92 -2.74 17.14
C LEU A 187 -8.43 -2.91 16.94
N LEU A 188 -9.02 -2.20 15.97
CA LEU A 188 -10.46 -2.31 15.72
C LEU A 188 -10.87 -3.73 15.33
N ARG A 189 -10.08 -4.42 14.48
CA ARG A 189 -10.29 -5.85 14.18
C ARG A 189 -10.14 -6.72 15.42
N GLN A 190 -9.13 -6.45 16.25
CA GLN A 190 -8.83 -7.27 17.44
C GLN A 190 -9.89 -7.13 18.53
N LEU A 191 -10.38 -5.92 18.82
CA LEU A 191 -11.46 -5.69 19.80
C LEU A 191 -12.78 -6.33 19.35
N LEU A 192 -13.13 -6.21 18.06
CA LEU A 192 -14.27 -6.92 17.46
C LEU A 192 -14.12 -8.44 17.55
N TYR A 193 -12.91 -8.97 17.34
CA TYR A 193 -12.63 -10.42 17.42
C TYR A 193 -12.79 -10.97 18.85
N VAL A 194 -12.39 -10.21 19.89
CA VAL A 194 -12.60 -10.62 21.30
C VAL A 194 -14.00 -10.27 21.84
N GLY A 195 -14.91 -9.77 20.99
CA GLY A 195 -16.34 -9.67 21.28
C GLY A 195 -16.87 -8.30 21.70
N PHE A 196 -16.07 -7.23 21.68
CA PHE A 196 -16.57 -5.88 21.92
C PHE A 196 -17.45 -5.41 20.74
N SER A 197 -18.45 -4.55 21.02
CA SER A 197 -19.24 -3.91 19.95
C SER A 197 -18.38 -2.96 19.12
N LYS A 198 -18.82 -2.64 17.89
CA LYS A 198 -18.10 -1.70 17.02
C LYS A 198 -18.06 -0.31 17.63
N GLU A 199 -19.13 0.09 18.29
CA GLU A 199 -19.32 1.39 18.95
C GLU A 199 -18.34 1.53 20.13
N ILE A 200 -18.29 0.52 21.01
CA ILE A 200 -17.35 0.49 22.14
C ILE A 200 -15.91 0.43 21.64
N SER A 201 -15.61 -0.44 20.66
CA SER A 201 -14.27 -0.58 20.08
C SER A 201 -13.76 0.73 19.47
N THR A 202 -14.62 1.43 18.71
CA THR A 202 -14.26 2.71 18.08
C THR A 202 -14.03 3.78 19.15
N SER A 203 -14.95 3.90 20.12
CA SER A 203 -14.85 4.86 21.22
C SER A 203 -13.57 4.65 22.05
N ALA A 204 -13.23 3.40 22.39
CA ALA A 204 -12.01 3.08 23.13
C ALA A 204 -10.74 3.48 22.34
N ILE A 205 -10.66 3.11 21.07
CA ILE A 205 -9.51 3.39 20.19
C ILE A 205 -9.39 4.89 19.85
N GLU A 206 -10.43 5.69 20.09
CA GLU A 206 -10.41 7.16 19.96
C GLU A 206 -9.98 7.90 21.24
N ASN A 207 -9.88 7.21 22.39
CA ASN A 207 -9.56 7.80 23.69
C ASN A 207 -8.28 7.25 24.35
N ILE A 208 -7.55 6.34 23.69
CA ILE A 208 -6.19 5.92 24.10
C ILE A 208 -5.12 6.89 23.55
N ASP A 209 -4.07 7.12 24.35
CA ASP A 209 -2.91 7.92 23.95
C ASP A 209 -1.83 7.01 23.38
N VAL A 210 -1.67 7.02 22.05
CA VAL A 210 -0.82 6.09 21.30
C VAL A 210 -0.11 6.81 20.16
N ASP A 211 1.22 6.70 20.11
CA ASP A 211 1.99 7.05 18.93
C ASP A 211 1.91 5.92 17.88
N TRP A 212 0.98 6.08 16.95
CA TRP A 212 0.79 5.17 15.80
C TRP A 212 2.03 5.05 14.91
N LYS A 213 2.86 6.10 14.82
CA LYS A 213 4.10 6.11 14.06
C LYS A 213 5.17 5.29 14.77
N ASN A 214 5.22 5.33 16.11
CA ASN A 214 6.03 4.42 16.90
C ASN A 214 5.56 2.96 16.81
N ASN A 215 4.24 2.68 16.89
CA ASN A 215 3.72 1.32 16.68
C ASN A 215 4.11 0.74 15.31
N ALA A 216 4.13 1.56 14.26
CA ALA A 216 4.58 1.12 12.94
C ALA A 216 6.08 0.79 12.91
N LEU A 217 6.90 1.57 13.60
CA LEU A 217 8.34 1.34 13.75
C LEU A 217 8.62 0.05 14.54
N GLU A 218 7.96 -0.16 15.68
CA GLU A 218 8.16 -1.38 16.46
C GLU A 218 7.58 -2.62 15.78
N LYS A 219 6.48 -2.48 15.02
CA LYS A 219 6.02 -3.55 14.13
C LYS A 219 7.06 -3.88 13.04
N ALA A 220 7.77 -2.90 12.49
CA ALA A 220 8.88 -3.14 11.56
C ALA A 220 10.04 -3.89 12.24
N ASN A 221 10.40 -3.51 13.47
CA ASN A 221 11.40 -4.21 14.28
C ASN A 221 11.00 -5.67 14.53
N VAL A 222 9.73 -5.93 14.89
CA VAL A 222 9.18 -7.29 15.07
C VAL A 222 9.28 -8.12 13.78
N TYR A 223 9.02 -7.53 12.60
CA TYR A 223 9.18 -8.23 11.33
C TYR A 223 10.64 -8.58 11.03
N LEU A 224 11.59 -7.68 11.30
CA LEU A 224 13.03 -7.92 11.11
C LEU A 224 13.57 -8.97 12.09
N LEU A 225 13.08 -8.99 13.33
CA LEU A 225 13.49 -9.92 14.37
C LEU A 225 13.09 -11.38 14.05
N HIS A 226 11.91 -11.57 13.44
CA HIS A 226 11.36 -12.90 13.15
C HIS A 226 11.57 -13.35 11.69
N GLY A 227 12.22 -12.54 10.85
CA GLY A 227 12.46 -12.94 9.47
C GLY A 227 13.22 -11.93 8.61
N TYR A 228 13.54 -12.40 7.40
CA TYR A 228 14.26 -11.62 6.41
C TYR A 228 13.28 -10.92 5.47
N PHE A 229 13.40 -9.59 5.37
CA PHE A 229 12.56 -8.73 4.54
C PHE A 229 13.38 -7.61 3.91
N SER A 230 12.96 -7.16 2.72
CA SER A 230 13.46 -5.91 2.15
C SER A 230 12.75 -4.71 2.78
N LYS A 231 13.37 -3.53 2.71
CA LYS A 231 12.75 -2.26 3.14
C LYS A 231 11.41 -2.01 2.43
N LYS A 232 11.35 -2.26 1.11
CA LYS A 232 10.09 -2.18 0.34
C LYS A 232 9.09 -3.28 0.75
N GLY A 233 9.57 -4.41 1.27
CA GLY A 233 8.76 -5.52 1.78
C GLY A 233 8.02 -5.15 3.06
N ILE A 234 8.71 -4.64 4.07
CA ILE A 234 8.07 -4.25 5.33
C ILE A 234 7.10 -3.08 5.12
N TYR A 235 7.44 -2.09 4.29
CA TYR A 235 6.48 -1.05 3.89
C TYR A 235 5.16 -1.64 3.37
N ARG A 236 5.22 -2.58 2.40
CA ARG A 236 4.03 -3.25 1.85
C ARG A 236 3.28 -4.05 2.92
N GLN A 237 3.99 -4.63 3.88
CA GLN A 237 3.39 -5.42 4.94
C GLN A 237 2.65 -4.55 5.96
N LEU A 238 3.25 -3.46 6.46
CA LEU A 238 2.60 -2.50 7.37
C LEU A 238 1.38 -1.85 6.71
N PHE A 239 1.52 -1.42 5.45
CA PHE A 239 0.45 -0.80 4.68
C PHE A 239 -0.61 -1.80 4.16
N SER A 240 -0.38 -3.12 4.31
CA SER A 240 -1.35 -4.14 3.90
C SER A 240 -2.69 -3.98 4.64
N PRO A 241 -3.84 -4.37 4.06
CA PRO A 241 -5.11 -4.36 4.78
C PRO A 241 -5.08 -5.18 6.08
N SER A 242 -4.25 -6.23 6.13
CA SER A 242 -4.03 -7.14 7.27
C SER A 242 -3.30 -6.52 8.47
N GLU A 243 -2.38 -5.57 8.26
CA GLU A 243 -1.79 -4.75 9.34
C GLU A 243 -2.57 -3.45 9.49
N GLY A 244 -2.72 -2.69 8.40
CA GLY A 244 -3.67 -1.59 8.28
C GLY A 244 -3.17 -0.24 8.79
N PHE A 245 -1.85 -0.06 8.92
CA PHE A 245 -1.24 1.25 9.17
C PHE A 245 -1.56 2.24 8.04
N THR A 246 -1.52 3.54 8.35
CA THR A 246 -1.52 4.57 7.31
C THR A 246 -0.21 4.55 6.53
N HIS A 247 -0.21 5.19 5.35
CA HIS A 247 1.02 5.37 4.58
C HIS A 247 2.08 6.16 5.37
N GLU A 248 1.67 7.17 6.13
CA GLU A 248 2.58 7.99 6.93
C GLU A 248 3.23 7.21 8.08
N GLU A 249 2.46 6.35 8.74
CA GLU A 249 2.95 5.40 9.74
C GLU A 249 3.95 4.43 9.13
N ALA A 250 3.61 3.79 8.01
CA ALA A 250 4.48 2.86 7.31
C ALA A 250 5.76 3.52 6.76
N LEU A 251 5.68 4.76 6.26
CA LEU A 251 6.87 5.53 5.85
C LEU A 251 7.70 5.99 7.05
N TYR A 252 7.09 6.43 8.16
CA TYR A 252 7.83 6.79 9.36
C TYR A 252 8.62 5.59 9.88
N ALA A 253 7.99 4.41 9.95
CA ALA A 253 8.66 3.16 10.26
C ALA A 253 9.86 2.94 9.32
N MET A 254 9.67 3.05 8.00
CA MET A 254 10.77 2.85 7.05
C MET A 254 11.88 3.91 7.15
N ASN A 255 11.58 5.14 7.56
CA ASN A 255 12.58 6.20 7.67
C ASN A 255 13.41 6.10 8.97
N ASN A 256 12.88 5.46 10.02
CA ASN A 256 13.54 5.32 11.31
C ASN A 256 14.04 3.90 11.62
N VAL A 257 13.56 2.86 10.92
CA VAL A 257 14.01 1.48 11.13
C VAL A 257 15.45 1.28 10.65
N SER A 258 16.30 0.81 11.56
CA SER A 258 17.72 0.56 11.32
C SER A 258 17.99 -0.94 11.21
N ALA A 259 18.46 -1.38 10.05
CA ALA A 259 18.74 -2.78 9.75
C ALA A 259 19.93 -2.93 8.80
N ASP A 260 20.65 -4.05 8.89
CA ASP A 260 21.59 -4.45 7.84
C ASP A 260 20.82 -5.11 6.69
N TRP A 261 20.41 -4.29 5.72
CA TRP A 261 19.66 -4.75 4.54
C TRP A 261 20.43 -5.77 3.70
N ASN A 262 21.77 -5.77 3.73
CA ASN A 262 22.60 -6.78 3.08
C ASN A 262 22.54 -8.13 3.83
N ALA A 263 22.52 -8.11 5.17
CA ALA A 263 22.29 -9.31 5.97
C ALA A 263 20.87 -9.87 5.79
N HIS A 264 19.82 -9.04 5.77
CA HIS A 264 18.46 -9.53 5.46
C HIS A 264 18.34 -10.04 4.01
N ALA A 265 19.04 -9.44 3.04
CA ALA A 265 19.08 -9.97 1.67
C ALA A 265 19.77 -11.34 1.60
N LEU A 266 20.89 -11.52 2.31
CA LEU A 266 21.61 -12.79 2.41
C LEU A 266 20.77 -13.87 3.11
N GLY A 267 20.21 -13.59 4.28
CA GLY A 267 19.37 -14.55 5.00
C GLY A 267 18.13 -14.98 4.19
N LYS A 268 17.53 -14.08 3.41
CA LYS A 268 16.46 -14.44 2.47
C LYS A 268 16.98 -15.33 1.34
N ALA A 269 18.18 -15.06 0.84
CA ALA A 269 18.82 -15.85 -0.21
C ALA A 269 19.16 -17.27 0.28
N GLU A 270 19.63 -17.41 1.51
CA GLU A 270 19.89 -18.68 2.20
C GLU A 270 18.60 -19.49 2.40
N GLN A 271 17.51 -18.85 2.83
CA GLN A 271 16.18 -19.49 2.90
C GLN A 271 15.79 -20.12 1.55
N TYR A 272 16.00 -19.42 0.43
CA TYR A 272 15.71 -19.97 -0.89
C TYR A 272 16.72 -21.01 -1.40
N GLN A 273 17.99 -20.91 -0.99
CA GLN A 273 19.00 -21.93 -1.28
C GLN A 273 18.64 -23.27 -0.60
N LEU A 274 18.17 -23.22 0.64
CA LEU A 274 17.63 -24.39 1.37
C LEU A 274 16.35 -24.95 0.72
N MET A 275 15.55 -24.11 0.06
CA MET A 275 14.42 -24.54 -0.79
C MET A 275 14.84 -25.06 -2.18
N GLY A 276 16.14 -25.15 -2.47
CA GLY A 276 16.67 -25.70 -3.72
C GLY A 276 16.63 -24.77 -4.93
N LEU A 277 16.39 -23.46 -4.74
CA LEU A 277 16.38 -22.50 -5.85
C LEU A 277 17.81 -22.24 -6.37
N SER A 278 17.95 -22.16 -7.70
CA SER A 278 19.23 -21.75 -8.32
C SER A 278 19.51 -20.26 -8.05
N LYS A 279 20.79 -19.86 -7.98
CA LYS A 279 21.19 -18.46 -7.76
C LYS A 279 20.47 -17.45 -8.69
N ASN A 280 20.23 -17.82 -9.94
CA ASN A 280 19.48 -17.00 -10.90
C ASN A 280 17.99 -16.86 -10.57
N ALA A 281 17.36 -17.88 -9.95
CA ALA A 281 15.99 -17.79 -9.45
C ALA A 281 15.94 -16.95 -8.16
N ILE A 282 16.87 -17.18 -7.23
CA ILE A 282 17.01 -16.41 -5.99
C ILE A 282 17.18 -14.91 -6.29
N HIS A 283 18.08 -14.55 -7.21
CA HIS A 283 18.31 -13.15 -7.61
C HIS A 283 17.03 -12.47 -8.10
N ARG A 284 16.23 -13.14 -8.94
CA ARG A 284 14.95 -12.60 -9.42
C ARG A 284 13.93 -12.47 -8.29
N GLN A 285 13.88 -13.44 -7.38
CA GLN A 285 12.96 -13.42 -6.25
C GLN A 285 13.28 -12.28 -5.25
N LEU A 286 14.55 -12.05 -4.94
CA LEU A 286 14.96 -10.90 -4.10
C LEU A 286 14.52 -9.55 -4.72
N LEU A 287 14.73 -9.38 -6.03
CA LEU A 287 14.27 -8.19 -6.75
C LEU A 287 12.74 -8.05 -6.75
N TYR A 288 12.00 -9.16 -6.91
CA TYR A 288 10.54 -9.18 -6.84
C TYR A 288 10.01 -8.83 -5.44
N GLU A 289 10.62 -9.35 -4.38
CA GLU A 289 10.28 -8.98 -3.00
C GLU A 289 10.71 -7.54 -2.65
N GLY A 290 11.52 -6.90 -3.50
CA GLY A 290 11.84 -5.48 -3.45
C GLY A 290 13.13 -5.15 -2.67
N PHE A 291 14.06 -6.11 -2.57
CA PHE A 291 15.45 -5.80 -2.26
C PHE A 291 16.06 -4.98 -3.40
N THR A 292 17.02 -4.10 -3.09
CA THR A 292 17.70 -3.32 -4.13
C THR A 292 18.57 -4.20 -5.03
N LYS A 293 18.97 -3.67 -6.20
CA LYS A 293 19.88 -4.35 -7.12
C LYS A 293 21.24 -4.65 -6.49
N ASP A 294 21.65 -3.87 -5.49
CA ASP A 294 22.91 -4.07 -4.78
C ASP A 294 22.78 -5.08 -3.65
N GLU A 295 21.72 -5.02 -2.85
CA GLU A 295 21.35 -6.07 -1.87
C GLU A 295 21.25 -7.46 -2.54
N ALA A 296 20.53 -7.54 -3.67
CA ALA A 296 20.34 -8.79 -4.40
C ALA A 296 21.66 -9.31 -5.00
N ARG A 297 22.54 -8.43 -5.51
CA ARG A 297 23.90 -8.81 -5.96
C ARG A 297 24.77 -9.26 -4.80
N TYR A 298 24.75 -8.54 -3.68
CA TYR A 298 25.52 -8.85 -2.48
C TYR A 298 25.18 -10.26 -1.99
N ALA A 299 23.89 -10.55 -1.77
CA ALA A 299 23.44 -11.85 -1.31
C ALA A 299 23.91 -13.00 -2.22
N ILE A 300 23.75 -12.86 -3.54
CA ILE A 300 24.16 -13.87 -4.52
C ILE A 300 25.69 -14.05 -4.60
N SER A 301 26.47 -13.03 -4.23
CA SER A 301 27.94 -13.09 -4.11
C SER A 301 28.44 -13.77 -2.83
N LYS A 302 27.53 -14.07 -1.89
CA LYS A 302 27.81 -14.70 -0.59
C LYS A 302 27.23 -16.13 -0.46
N LEU A 303 26.19 -16.46 -1.23
CA LEU A 303 25.78 -17.85 -1.52
C LEU A 303 26.84 -18.63 -2.31
#